data_AF-A0A7S9D307-F1
#
_entry.id   AF-A0A7S9D307-F1
#
_cell.length_a   1.000
_cell.length_b   1.000
_cell.length_c   1.000
_cell.angle_alpha   90.00
_cell.angle_beta   90.00
_cell.angle_gamma   90.00
#
_symmetry.space_group_name_H-M   'P 1'
#
loop_
_entity.id
_entity.type
_entity.pdbx_description
1 polymer ?
#
loop_
_entity_poly.entity_id
_entity_poly.type
_entity_poly.pdbx_seq_one_letter_code
_entity_poly.pdbx_strand_id
1 'polypeptide(L)'
;MQFKQTAAATLFVAFSPIIATAGSEQQGFVDLLALMSGSCKILKIAGHDFACKTVAYAHSDNGRVIFAVAIDDPNDNSRVISFSGENGKRADDNSYELPIDRVLLNSNDRPKVDGLPAPIEQASSGVCRQTGNFAAKKVTDITCTATDNDGRKYELLFVSDGTPVSVRRIRLTAPSIADPFK
;
A
#
# COMPACT_ATOMS: atom_id res chain seq x y z
N MET A 1 -34.91 -45.99 -59.41
CA MET A 1 -34.99 -44.52 -59.55
C MET A 1 -34.75 -43.91 -58.17
N GLN A 2 -33.96 -42.84 -58.17
CA GLN A 2 -33.39 -42.12 -57.02
C GLN A 2 -34.43 -41.45 -56.11
N PHE A 3 -33.92 -41.01 -54.94
CA PHE A 3 -34.24 -39.81 -54.12
C PHE A 3 -34.46 -40.21 -52.65
N LYS A 4 -33.92 -39.55 -51.62
CA LYS A 4 -32.93 -38.47 -51.48
C LYS A 4 -32.55 -38.49 -49.98
N GLN A 5 -31.26 -38.46 -49.67
CA GLN A 5 -30.77 -38.25 -48.29
C GLN A 5 -31.17 -36.84 -47.83
N THR A 6 -31.71 -36.72 -46.62
CA THR A 6 -31.89 -35.43 -45.93
C THR A 6 -31.01 -35.43 -44.68
N ALA A 7 -30.11 -34.44 -44.64
CA ALA A 7 -29.02 -34.31 -43.69
C ALA A 7 -29.53 -33.89 -42.30
N ALA A 8 -28.99 -34.52 -41.25
CA ALA A 8 -29.11 -34.04 -39.88
C ALA A 8 -28.15 -32.85 -39.70
N ALA A 9 -28.69 -31.69 -39.31
CA ALA A 9 -27.92 -30.51 -38.97
C ALA A 9 -27.41 -30.63 -37.53
N THR A 10 -26.12 -30.93 -37.38
CA THR A 10 -25.43 -30.96 -36.08
C THR A 10 -25.01 -29.55 -35.69
N LEU A 11 -25.64 -28.98 -34.66
CA LEU A 11 -25.21 -27.74 -34.02
C LEU A 11 -23.92 -27.99 -33.22
N PHE A 12 -22.78 -27.56 -33.75
CA PHE A 12 -21.54 -27.46 -32.98
C PHE A 12 -21.60 -26.20 -32.09
N VAL A 13 -21.83 -26.39 -30.80
CA VAL A 13 -21.62 -25.34 -29.80
C VAL A 13 -20.12 -25.20 -29.61
N ALA A 14 -19.54 -24.11 -30.14
CA ALA A 14 -18.15 -23.77 -29.91
C ALA A 14 -17.97 -23.36 -28.43
N PHE A 15 -17.49 -24.29 -27.60
CA PHE A 15 -16.98 -23.97 -26.27
C PHE A 15 -15.63 -23.28 -26.42
N SER A 16 -15.62 -21.95 -26.41
CA SER A 16 -14.38 -21.20 -26.21
C SER A 16 -13.87 -21.45 -24.79
N PRO A 17 -12.60 -21.84 -24.59
CA PRO A 17 -12.05 -21.96 -23.25
C PRO A 17 -11.95 -20.56 -22.66
N ILE A 18 -12.55 -20.36 -21.49
CA ILE A 18 -12.28 -19.19 -20.65
C ILE A 18 -10.83 -19.37 -20.18
N ILE A 19 -9.90 -18.64 -20.79
CA ILE A 19 -8.54 -18.52 -20.26
C ILE A 19 -8.68 -17.71 -18.97
N ALA A 20 -8.66 -18.41 -17.83
CA ALA A 20 -8.47 -17.76 -16.55
C ALA A 20 -7.06 -17.15 -16.56
N THR A 21 -6.99 -15.83 -16.77
CA THR A 21 -5.76 -15.09 -16.51
C THR A 21 -5.55 -15.16 -15.01
N ALA A 22 -4.63 -16.01 -14.56
CA ALA A 22 -4.08 -15.94 -13.22
C ALA A 22 -3.55 -14.51 -13.06
N GLY A 23 -4.27 -13.69 -12.30
CA GLY A 23 -3.80 -12.37 -11.92
C GLY A 23 -2.49 -12.59 -11.18
N SER A 24 -1.38 -12.21 -11.80
CA SER A 24 -0.13 -12.09 -11.08
C SER A 24 -0.35 -10.99 -10.05
N GLU A 25 -0.58 -11.34 -8.79
CA GLU A 25 -0.21 -10.45 -7.70
C GLU A 25 1.29 -10.20 -7.88
N GLN A 26 1.64 -9.09 -8.53
CA GLN A 26 3.02 -8.61 -8.52
C GLN A 26 3.31 -8.20 -7.09
N GLN A 27 3.78 -9.16 -6.28
CA GLN A 27 4.39 -8.90 -5.00
C GLN A 27 5.63 -8.05 -5.24
N GLY A 28 5.44 -6.74 -5.20
CA GLY A 28 6.53 -5.78 -5.20
C GLY A 28 7.29 -5.89 -3.89
N PHE A 29 8.61 -5.98 -3.95
CA PHE A 29 9.45 -5.97 -2.77
C PHE A 29 9.81 -4.53 -2.41
N VAL A 30 9.86 -4.22 -1.12
CA VAL A 30 10.34 -2.91 -0.65
C VAL A 30 11.82 -2.78 -0.98
N ASP A 31 12.20 -1.75 -1.74
CA ASP A 31 13.59 -1.45 -2.13
C ASP A 31 14.15 -0.23 -1.37
N LEU A 32 13.29 0.59 -0.78
CA LEU A 32 13.64 1.74 0.05
C LEU A 32 12.66 1.89 1.20
N LEU A 33 13.19 1.95 2.42
CA LEU A 33 12.46 2.21 3.65
C LEU A 33 13.05 3.46 4.33
N ALA A 34 12.19 4.39 4.72
CA ALA A 34 12.57 5.54 5.53
C ALA A 34 11.66 5.64 6.77
N LEU A 35 12.26 5.70 7.96
CA LEU A 35 11.54 5.76 9.24
C LEU A 35 11.74 7.13 9.90
N MET A 36 10.63 7.74 10.29
CA MET A 36 10.56 9.09 10.86
C MET A 36 9.91 9.07 12.23
N SER A 37 10.55 9.73 13.19
CA SER A 37 10.02 9.98 14.54
C SER A 37 9.41 11.37 14.63
N GLY A 38 8.33 11.50 15.39
CA GLY A 38 7.60 12.76 15.54
C GLY A 38 6.26 12.60 16.24
N SER A 39 5.27 13.39 15.82
CA SER A 39 3.91 13.32 16.35
C SER A 39 2.85 13.65 15.31
N CYS A 40 1.72 12.97 15.37
CA CYS A 40 0.53 13.38 14.62
C CYS A 40 -0.13 14.58 15.30
N LYS A 41 -0.22 15.72 14.58
CA LYS A 41 -1.08 16.86 14.97
C LYS A 41 -2.53 16.64 14.53
N ILE A 42 -2.71 15.91 13.43
CA ILE A 42 -4.01 15.42 12.97
C ILE A 42 -3.80 13.96 12.58
N LEU A 43 -4.63 13.08 13.11
CA LEU A 43 -4.82 11.75 12.55
C LEU A 43 -6.28 11.37 12.74
N LYS A 44 -7.05 11.48 11.66
CA LYS A 44 -8.49 11.15 11.65
C LYS A 44 -8.73 9.96 10.74
N ILE A 45 -9.39 8.95 11.27
CA ILE A 45 -9.74 7.72 10.54
C ILE A 45 -11.25 7.53 10.69
N ALA A 46 -11.98 7.73 9.58
CA ALA A 46 -13.43 7.65 9.55
C ALA A 46 -14.13 8.49 10.65
N GLY A 47 -13.59 9.69 10.93
CA GLY A 47 -14.15 10.62 11.92
C GLY A 47 -13.65 10.43 13.37
N HIS A 48 -12.81 9.43 13.63
CA HIS A 48 -12.19 9.23 14.94
C HIS A 48 -10.78 9.78 14.98
N ASP A 49 -10.44 10.53 16.03
CA ASP A 49 -9.10 11.08 16.25
C ASP A 49 -8.18 10.04 16.92
N PHE A 50 -6.94 10.00 16.47
CA PHE A 50 -5.88 9.14 16.98
C PHE A 50 -4.59 9.92 17.21
N ALA A 51 -3.69 9.35 18.01
CA ALA A 51 -2.32 9.81 18.14
C ALA A 51 -1.37 8.90 17.36
N CYS A 52 -0.17 9.39 17.06
CA CYS A 52 0.91 8.59 16.47
C CYS A 52 2.27 9.17 16.88
N LYS A 53 3.31 8.35 16.84
CA LYS A 53 4.70 8.76 17.10
C LYS A 53 5.66 8.49 15.94
N THR A 54 5.25 7.66 15.00
CA THR A 54 6.15 7.17 13.95
C THR A 54 5.41 7.06 12.62
N VAL A 55 6.09 7.49 11.56
CA VAL A 55 5.66 7.28 10.17
C VAL A 55 6.79 6.59 9.41
N ALA A 56 6.43 5.58 8.63
CA ALA A 56 7.33 4.91 7.70
C ALA A 56 6.94 5.27 6.27
N TYR A 57 7.93 5.57 5.45
CA TYR A 57 7.81 5.59 3.99
C TYR A 57 8.42 4.31 3.45
N ALA A 58 7.69 3.58 2.63
CA ALA A 58 8.18 2.42 1.89
C ALA A 58 7.94 2.65 0.40
N HIS A 59 8.96 2.41 -0.40
CA HIS A 59 8.85 2.32 -1.86
C HIS A 59 9.15 0.88 -2.26
N SER A 60 8.32 0.33 -3.12
CA SER A 60 8.53 -0.99 -3.71
C SER A 60 9.16 -0.88 -5.09
N ASP A 61 9.85 -1.94 -5.49
CA ASP A 61 10.51 -2.09 -6.79
C ASP A 61 9.56 -1.93 -7.99
N ASN A 62 8.27 -2.20 -7.83
CA ASN A 62 7.22 -1.93 -8.81
C ASN A 62 6.74 -0.46 -8.86
N GLY A 63 7.32 0.43 -8.04
CA GLY A 63 7.04 1.87 -8.03
C GLY A 63 5.88 2.30 -7.12
N ARG A 64 5.22 1.37 -6.43
CA ARG A 64 4.20 1.68 -5.43
C ARG A 64 4.85 2.23 -4.16
N VAL A 65 4.19 3.20 -3.55
CA VAL A 65 4.67 3.88 -2.35
C VAL A 65 3.62 3.80 -1.26
N ILE A 66 4.09 3.66 -0.03
CA ILE A 66 3.27 3.58 1.17
C ILE A 66 3.81 4.54 2.22
N PHE A 67 2.94 5.40 2.74
CA PHE A 67 3.13 6.08 4.03
C PHE A 67 2.36 5.33 5.10
N ALA A 68 3.06 4.57 5.95
CA ALA A 68 2.48 3.79 7.03
C ALA A 68 2.61 4.54 8.36
N VAL A 69 1.51 4.71 9.09
CA VAL A 69 1.43 5.43 10.35
C VAL A 69 1.15 4.44 11.47
N ALA A 70 2.09 4.31 12.40
CA ALA A 70 1.87 3.52 13.61
C ALA A 70 1.00 4.30 14.58
N ILE A 71 -0.23 3.83 14.79
CA ILE A 71 -1.21 4.49 15.65
C ILE A 71 -0.88 4.18 17.11
N ASP A 72 -0.80 5.22 17.93
CA ASP A 72 -0.64 5.11 19.38
C ASP A 72 -2.03 4.90 20.00
N ASP A 73 -2.51 3.65 19.99
CA ASP A 73 -3.74 3.26 20.66
C ASP A 73 -3.46 2.25 21.78
N PRO A 74 -3.87 2.54 23.03
CA PRO A 74 -3.65 1.66 24.16
C PRO A 74 -4.42 0.32 24.08
N ASN A 75 -5.44 0.20 23.24
CA ASN A 75 -6.29 -1.00 23.16
C ASN A 75 -5.85 -1.96 22.03
N ASP A 76 -5.11 -1.47 21.04
CA ASP A 76 -4.50 -2.30 20.00
C ASP A 76 -3.22 -1.64 19.48
N ASN A 77 -2.11 -2.22 19.93
CA ASN A 77 -0.71 -1.84 19.65
C ASN A 77 -0.22 -2.25 18.25
N SER A 78 -1.04 -2.94 17.46
CA SER A 78 -0.71 -3.34 16.09
C SER A 78 -1.40 -2.45 15.03
N ARG A 79 -2.16 -1.45 15.50
CA ARG A 79 -2.98 -0.64 14.61
C ARG A 79 -2.11 0.26 13.74
N VAL A 80 -2.26 0.09 12.43
CA VAL A 80 -1.53 0.84 11.42
C VAL A 80 -2.53 1.29 10.36
N ILE A 81 -2.44 2.55 9.98
CA ILE A 81 -3.07 3.04 8.75
C ILE A 81 -1.97 3.33 7.73
N SER A 82 -2.18 2.88 6.50
CA SER A 82 -1.24 3.16 5.42
C SER A 82 -1.93 3.83 4.25
N PHE A 83 -1.34 4.92 3.76
CA PHE A 83 -1.76 5.60 2.53
C PHE A 83 -0.88 5.09 1.40
N SER A 84 -1.48 4.44 0.40
CA SER A 84 -0.76 3.78 -0.69
C SER A 84 -1.17 4.35 -2.05
N GLY A 85 -0.20 4.43 -2.93
CA GLY A 85 -0.41 4.97 -4.27
C GLY A 85 0.77 4.74 -5.20
N GLU A 86 0.62 5.23 -6.41
CA GLU A 86 1.61 5.10 -7.50
C GLU A 86 1.81 6.46 -8.17
N ASN A 87 2.80 6.55 -9.06
CA ASN A 87 3.10 7.77 -9.84
C ASN A 87 3.42 9.00 -8.98
N GLY A 88 4.02 8.77 -7.81
CA GLY A 88 4.48 9.86 -6.96
C GLY A 88 5.62 10.63 -7.62
N LYS A 89 5.67 11.94 -7.37
CA LYS A 89 6.57 12.88 -8.03
C LYS A 89 7.20 13.83 -7.02
N ARG A 90 8.44 14.23 -7.28
CA ARG A 90 9.02 15.39 -6.60
C ARG A 90 8.46 16.65 -7.24
N ALA A 91 7.89 17.55 -6.43
CA ALA A 91 7.49 18.86 -6.91
C ALA A 91 8.69 19.83 -6.92
N ASP A 92 9.62 19.67 -5.95
CA ASP A 92 10.93 20.33 -5.90
C ASP A 92 11.92 19.49 -5.05
N ASP A 93 13.09 20.04 -4.74
CA ASP A 93 14.15 19.36 -3.97
C ASP A 93 13.75 18.98 -2.52
N ASN A 94 12.71 19.63 -1.99
CA ASN A 94 12.21 19.49 -0.63
C ASN A 94 10.72 19.14 -0.58
N SER A 95 10.11 18.70 -1.68
CA SER A 95 8.70 18.32 -1.68
C SER A 95 8.42 17.12 -2.56
N TYR A 96 7.61 16.21 -2.03
CA TYR A 96 7.14 15.01 -2.72
C TYR A 96 5.63 14.91 -2.61
N GLU A 97 4.97 14.60 -3.73
CA GLU A 97 3.53 14.36 -3.81
C GLU A 97 3.27 12.93 -4.27
N LEU A 98 2.33 12.26 -3.60
CA LEU A 98 1.86 10.93 -3.96
C LEU A 98 0.34 10.93 -4.10
N PRO A 99 -0.21 10.73 -5.30
CA PRO A 99 -1.62 10.39 -5.46
C PRO A 99 -1.95 9.09 -4.74
N ILE A 100 -3.03 9.06 -3.96
CA ILE A 100 -3.47 7.89 -3.19
C ILE A 100 -4.61 7.21 -3.91
N ASP A 101 -4.51 5.89 -4.08
CA ASP A 101 -5.53 5.03 -4.68
C ASP A 101 -6.12 4.01 -3.70
N ARG A 102 -5.48 3.81 -2.53
CA ARG A 102 -5.99 2.97 -1.46
C ARG A 102 -5.46 3.35 -0.09
N VAL A 103 -6.29 3.08 0.92
CA VAL A 103 -5.92 3.10 2.33
C VAL A 103 -5.91 1.67 2.86
N LEU A 104 -4.88 1.30 3.60
CA LEU A 104 -4.75 -0.01 4.23
C LEU A 104 -4.97 0.15 5.74
N LEU A 105 -5.87 -0.63 6.31
CA LEU A 105 -6.21 -0.60 7.74
C LEU A 105 -5.80 -1.93 8.39
N ASN A 106 -4.84 -1.89 9.30
CA ASN A 106 -4.39 -3.04 10.08
C ASN A 106 -4.75 -2.88 11.56
N SER A 107 -5.07 -3.99 12.22
CA SER A 107 -5.43 -4.09 13.64
C SER A 107 -5.21 -5.52 14.16
N ASN A 108 -5.27 -5.71 15.48
CA ASN A 108 -4.95 -7.00 16.12
C ASN A 108 -5.96 -8.12 15.79
N ASP A 109 -7.20 -7.75 15.50
CA ASP A 109 -8.32 -8.64 15.20
C ASP A 109 -8.39 -9.04 13.71
N ARG A 110 -7.45 -8.56 12.88
CA ARG A 110 -7.41 -8.88 11.46
C ARG A 110 -7.18 -10.38 11.22
N PRO A 111 -7.93 -11.01 10.29
CA PRO A 111 -7.62 -12.34 9.82
C PRO A 111 -6.18 -12.44 9.33
N LYS A 112 -5.55 -13.56 9.61
CA LYS A 112 -4.19 -13.86 9.14
C LYS A 112 -4.25 -14.60 7.82
N VAL A 113 -3.49 -14.16 6.84
CA VAL A 113 -3.23 -14.89 5.60
C VAL A 113 -1.82 -15.45 5.70
N ASP A 114 -1.65 -16.76 5.54
CA ASP A 114 -0.38 -17.47 5.73
C ASP A 114 0.30 -17.19 7.10
N GLY A 115 -0.50 -16.96 8.14
CA GLY A 115 -0.02 -16.69 9.49
C GLY A 115 0.36 -15.22 9.76
N LEU A 116 0.25 -14.33 8.77
CA LEU A 116 0.53 -12.90 8.89
C LEU A 116 -0.77 -12.07 8.88
N PRO A 117 -0.94 -11.08 9.78
CA PRO A 117 -2.10 -10.19 9.76
C PRO A 117 -2.21 -9.47 8.41
N ALA A 118 -3.35 -9.61 7.74
CA ALA A 118 -3.59 -8.96 6.46
C ALA A 118 -4.45 -7.70 6.65
N PRO A 119 -3.98 -6.51 6.23
CA PRO A 119 -4.77 -5.29 6.34
C PRO A 119 -6.05 -5.38 5.50
N ILE A 120 -7.07 -4.59 5.85
CA ILE A 120 -8.19 -4.32 4.94
C ILE A 120 -7.76 -3.27 3.95
N GLU A 121 -7.93 -3.54 2.67
CA GLU A 121 -7.79 -2.52 1.64
C GLU A 121 -9.09 -1.76 1.45
N GLN A 122 -9.02 -0.43 1.48
CA GLN A 122 -10.10 0.48 1.19
C GLN A 122 -9.74 1.27 -0.06
N ALA A 123 -10.41 0.98 -1.18
CA ALA A 123 -10.28 1.79 -2.39
C ALA A 123 -10.62 3.25 -2.06
N SER A 124 -9.68 4.15 -2.32
CA SER A 124 -9.74 5.54 -1.87
C SER A 124 -9.17 6.48 -2.92
N SER A 125 -9.53 7.76 -2.87
CA SER A 125 -8.91 8.81 -3.68
C SER A 125 -8.37 9.92 -2.80
N GLY A 126 -7.14 10.36 -3.07
CA GLY A 126 -6.49 11.35 -2.22
C GLY A 126 -5.09 11.73 -2.65
N VAL A 127 -4.38 12.40 -1.74
CA VAL A 127 -2.99 12.81 -1.93
C VAL A 127 -2.25 12.82 -0.60
N CYS A 128 -1.01 12.33 -0.61
CA CYS A 128 -0.01 12.59 0.42
C CYS A 128 1.03 13.61 -0.09
N ARG A 129 1.44 14.52 0.79
CA ARG A 129 2.53 15.47 0.56
C ARG A 129 3.55 15.31 1.68
N GLN A 130 4.81 15.17 1.31
CA GLN A 130 5.94 15.07 2.22
C GLN A 130 6.84 16.28 2.01
N THR A 131 7.13 17.02 3.07
CA THR A 131 8.00 18.20 3.06
C THR A 131 9.37 17.83 3.65
N GLY A 132 10.43 18.16 2.93
CA GLY A 132 11.81 17.80 3.22
C GLY A 132 12.38 16.77 2.24
N ASN A 133 13.49 16.14 2.61
CA ASN A 133 14.29 15.32 1.72
C ASN A 133 14.88 14.11 2.46
N PHE A 134 14.53 12.90 2.00
CA PHE A 134 15.06 11.66 2.55
C PHE A 134 16.57 11.48 2.35
N ALA A 135 17.14 11.96 1.24
CA ALA A 135 18.59 11.92 1.01
C ALA A 135 19.34 12.83 1.99
N ALA A 136 18.76 13.97 2.35
CA ALA A 136 19.24 14.85 3.41
C ALA A 136 18.87 14.36 4.82
N LYS A 137 18.15 13.22 4.93
CA LYS A 137 17.60 12.66 6.17
C LYS A 137 16.78 13.65 7.00
N LYS A 138 16.15 14.63 6.34
CA LYS A 138 15.42 15.72 6.99
C LYS A 138 14.03 15.81 6.40
N VAL A 139 13.04 15.32 7.12
CA VAL A 139 11.62 15.50 6.80
C VAL A 139 11.01 16.39 7.87
N THR A 140 10.24 17.40 7.46
CA THR A 140 9.59 18.33 8.39
C THR A 140 8.20 17.83 8.74
N ASP A 141 7.42 17.47 7.73
CA ASP A 141 6.03 17.06 7.88
C ASP A 141 5.60 16.14 6.75
N ILE A 142 4.53 15.39 7.03
CA ILE A 142 3.78 14.60 6.06
C ILE A 142 2.30 14.91 6.27
N THR A 143 1.63 15.29 5.20
CA THR A 143 0.17 15.45 5.17
C THR A 143 -0.42 14.41 4.24
N CYS A 144 -1.55 13.83 4.63
CA CYS A 144 -2.33 12.97 3.73
C CYS A 144 -3.80 13.28 3.88
N THR A 145 -4.52 13.24 2.77
CA THR A 145 -5.98 13.24 2.73
C THR A 145 -6.43 12.15 1.79
N ALA A 146 -7.41 11.35 2.18
CA ALA A 146 -8.05 10.36 1.33
C ALA A 146 -9.52 10.20 1.71
N THR A 147 -10.35 9.87 0.73
CA THR A 147 -11.77 9.52 0.92
C THR A 147 -12.06 8.21 0.20
N ASP A 148 -12.70 7.26 0.87
CA ASP A 148 -13.13 6.01 0.26
C ASP A 148 -14.50 6.11 -0.42
N ASN A 149 -14.92 5.03 -1.06
CA ASN A 149 -16.19 4.95 -1.79
C ASN A 149 -17.43 5.14 -0.91
N ASP A 150 -17.33 4.89 0.40
CA ASP A 150 -18.42 5.10 1.36
C ASP A 150 -18.43 6.54 1.91
N GLY A 151 -17.52 7.40 1.44
CA GLY A 151 -17.38 8.78 1.88
C GLY A 151 -16.65 8.91 3.22
N ARG A 152 -16.05 7.83 3.76
CA ARG A 152 -15.24 7.92 4.97
C ARG A 152 -13.94 8.64 4.65
N LYS A 153 -13.56 9.55 5.54
CA LYS A 153 -12.38 10.40 5.38
C LYS A 153 -11.22 9.92 6.24
N TYR A 154 -10.02 10.06 5.68
CA TYR A 154 -8.76 9.73 6.31
C TYR A 154 -7.84 10.95 6.18
N GLU A 155 -7.39 11.49 7.30
CA GLU A 155 -6.60 12.71 7.35
C GLU A 155 -5.37 12.51 8.23
N LEU A 156 -4.22 12.99 7.77
CA LEU A 156 -2.95 12.95 8.47
C LEU A 156 -2.28 14.33 8.39
N LEU A 157 -1.77 14.79 9.52
CA LEU A 157 -0.70 15.78 9.63
C LEU A 157 0.30 15.25 10.66
N PHE A 158 1.40 14.69 10.17
CA PHE A 158 2.55 14.30 10.98
C PHE A 158 3.61 15.40 10.94
N VAL A 159 4.23 15.68 12.08
CA VAL A 159 5.33 16.63 12.22
C VAL A 159 6.51 15.91 12.88
N SER A 160 7.69 15.98 12.24
CA SER A 160 8.92 15.38 12.78
C SER A 160 9.35 16.07 14.07
N ASP A 161 9.98 15.31 14.97
CA ASP A 161 10.63 15.83 16.17
C ASP A 161 12.06 16.38 15.91
N GLY A 162 12.52 16.33 14.66
CA GLY A 162 13.87 16.77 14.26
C GLY A 162 14.93 15.66 14.32
N THR A 163 14.58 14.46 14.79
CA THR A 163 15.47 13.30 14.73
C THR A 163 15.77 12.95 13.26
N PRO A 164 17.05 12.72 12.89
CA PRO A 164 17.40 12.35 11.52
C PRO A 164 16.65 11.11 11.04
N VAL A 165 16.10 11.18 9.83
CA VAL A 165 15.36 10.06 9.22
C VAL A 165 16.28 8.86 9.01
N SER A 166 15.84 7.68 9.46
CA SER A 166 16.55 6.42 9.24
C SER A 166 16.19 5.90 7.84
N VAL A 167 17.16 5.88 6.93
CA VAL A 167 16.95 5.44 5.54
C VAL A 167 17.71 4.14 5.27
N ARG A 168 17.02 3.13 4.74
CA ARG A 168 17.55 1.82 4.40
C ARG A 168 17.17 1.48 2.96
N ARG A 169 18.17 1.23 2.12
CA ARG A 169 17.97 0.61 0.80
C ARG A 169 18.06 -0.89 0.95
N ILE A 170 17.04 -1.58 0.47
CA ILE A 170 16.98 -3.04 0.49
C ILE A 170 17.33 -3.49 -0.92
N ARG A 171 18.41 -4.25 -1.04
CA ARG A 171 18.76 -4.93 -2.29
C ARG A 171 18.35 -6.37 -2.15
N LEU A 172 17.44 -6.83 -3.00
CA LEU A 172 17.21 -8.26 -3.16
C LEU A 172 18.51 -8.88 -3.69
N THR A 173 19.14 -9.71 -2.87
CA THR A 173 20.17 -10.63 -3.35
C THR A 173 19.49 -11.83 -3.97
N ALA A 174 20.07 -12.39 -5.04
CA ALA A 174 19.64 -13.69 -5.53
C ALA A 174 19.62 -14.70 -4.36
N PRO A 175 18.61 -15.58 -4.29
CA PRO A 175 18.52 -16.55 -3.20
C PRO A 175 19.81 -17.36 -3.14
N SER A 176 20.55 -17.25 -2.04
CA SER A 176 21.71 -18.11 -1.81
C SER A 176 21.18 -19.52 -1.56
N ILE A 177 21.59 -20.50 -2.36
CA ILE A 177 21.23 -21.92 -2.28
C ILE A 177 21.90 -22.58 -1.05
N ALA A 178 21.68 -22.01 0.12
CA ALA A 178 22.05 -22.57 1.41
C ALA A 178 21.03 -22.02 2.40
N ASP A 179 19.91 -22.73 2.53
CA ASP A 179 19.03 -22.59 3.69
C ASP A 179 19.84 -23.00 4.93
N PRO A 180 20.20 -22.07 5.84
CA PRO A 180 20.97 -22.40 7.03
C PRO A 180 20.10 -22.99 8.15
N PHE A 181 18.79 -23.15 7.93
CA PHE A 181 17.82 -23.68 8.89
C PHE A 181 17.33 -25.09 8.53
N LYS A 182 18.02 -25.80 7.64
CA LYS A 182 17.84 -27.22 7.41
C LYS A 182 18.71 -28.08 8.33
#